data_AF-A0A2H0WUK6-F1
#
_entry.id   AF-A0A2H0WUK6-F1
#
_cell.length_a   1.000
_cell.length_b   1.000
_cell.length_c   1.000
_cell.angle_alpha   90.00
_cell.angle_beta   90.00
_cell.angle_gamma   90.00
#
_symmetry.space_group_name_H-M   'P 1'
#
loop_
_entity.id
_entity.type
_entity.pdbx_description
1 polymer ?
#
loop_
_entity_poly.entity_id
_entity_poly.type
_entity_poly.pdbx_seq_one_letter_code
_entity_poly.pdbx_strand_id
1 'polypeptide(L)'
;MFQSRTNQHDEEEVDQWGIIKNWFSDNQTDVVLIFGVILVALIGFGLGRLTATQATKEPVVIESQRASALNSIEQNVNQDNTKQNTNNEKNSSSADQISNAGSPEKGIIVASKNGTKYHWPWCSWAKRIKPENQVWFDSEIEAKAAGYEPCAAFNAQAPAGYKP
;
A
#
# COMPACT_ATOMS: atom_id res chain seq x y z
N MET A 1 62.99 -9.94 31.00
CA MET A 1 62.74 -10.69 29.76
C MET A 1 61.35 -10.30 29.29
N PHE A 2 61.30 -9.37 28.33
CA PHE A 2 60.12 -8.65 27.83
C PHE A 2 59.12 -9.64 27.19
N GLN A 3 57.90 -9.70 27.71
CA GLN A 3 56.68 -9.11 27.16
C GLN A 3 56.29 -9.55 25.72
N SER A 4 55.14 -10.24 25.70
CA SER A 4 54.02 -9.97 24.78
C SER A 4 54.06 -10.57 23.38
N ARG A 5 53.50 -11.79 23.35
CA ARG A 5 52.86 -12.46 22.21
C ARG A 5 51.56 -11.70 21.86
N THR A 6 51.66 -10.59 21.13
CA THR A 6 50.50 -9.85 20.58
C THR A 6 50.89 -9.24 19.25
N ASN A 7 50.81 -9.99 18.15
CA ASN A 7 50.80 -9.49 16.77
C ASN A 7 50.55 -10.69 15.83
N GLN A 8 49.31 -11.20 15.81
CA GLN A 8 48.88 -12.21 14.84
C GLN A 8 47.37 -12.10 14.55
N HIS A 9 46.82 -10.88 14.56
CA HIS A 9 45.39 -10.67 14.29
C HIS A 9 45.07 -9.44 13.43
N ASP A 10 46.08 -8.79 12.84
CA ASP A 10 45.90 -7.50 12.16
C ASP A 10 46.27 -7.55 10.65
N GLU A 11 46.42 -8.74 10.05
CA GLU A 11 46.80 -8.90 8.63
C GLU A 11 45.71 -9.51 7.71
N GLU A 12 44.46 -9.67 8.16
CA GLU A 12 43.36 -10.19 7.31
C GLU A 12 42.42 -9.10 6.72
N GLU A 13 42.69 -7.80 6.92
CA GLU A 13 41.78 -6.73 6.47
C GLU A 13 42.22 -5.97 5.19
N VAL A 14 43.21 -6.44 4.42
CA VAL A 14 43.80 -5.64 3.33
C VAL A 14 43.70 -6.14 1.89
N ASP A 15 43.00 -7.23 1.57
CA ASP A 15 42.93 -7.71 0.17
C ASP A 15 41.54 -7.75 -0.49
N GLN A 16 40.49 -7.21 0.14
CA GLN A 16 39.17 -7.12 -0.51
C GLN A 16 39.17 -6.13 -1.70
N TRP A 17 39.94 -5.04 -1.59
CA TRP A 17 40.01 -3.98 -2.61
C TRP A 17 40.74 -4.40 -3.88
N GLY A 18 41.73 -5.31 -3.77
CA GLY A 18 42.51 -5.79 -4.92
C GLY A 18 41.69 -6.66 -5.88
N ILE A 19 40.86 -7.54 -5.32
CA ILE A 19 40.02 -8.48 -6.07
C ILE A 19 38.91 -7.72 -6.82
N ILE A 20 38.26 -6.76 -6.14
CA ILE A 20 37.19 -5.93 -6.72
C ILE A 20 37.74 -5.08 -7.88
N LYS A 21 38.95 -4.54 -7.73
CA LYS A 21 39.60 -3.71 -8.75
C LYS A 21 39.98 -4.51 -10.00
N ASN A 22 40.43 -5.76 -9.84
CA ASN A 22 40.78 -6.62 -10.96
C ASN A 22 39.54 -7.08 -11.73
N TRP A 23 38.46 -7.44 -11.03
CA TRP A 23 37.19 -7.84 -11.64
C TRP A 23 36.52 -6.72 -12.45
N PHE A 24 36.59 -5.48 -11.95
CA PHE A 24 36.06 -4.31 -12.65
C PHE A 24 36.87 -3.99 -13.92
N SER A 25 38.18 -4.30 -13.94
CA SER A 25 39.04 -4.08 -15.11
C SER A 25 38.78 -5.08 -16.24
N ASP A 26 38.49 -6.33 -15.90
CA ASP A 26 38.23 -7.37 -16.90
C ASP A 26 36.84 -7.21 -17.55
N ASN A 27 35.89 -6.57 -16.86
CA ASN A 27 34.51 -6.38 -17.31
C ASN A 27 34.14 -4.91 -17.57
N GLN A 28 35.12 -4.06 -17.89
CA GLN A 28 34.89 -2.61 -18.02
C GLN A 28 33.73 -2.25 -18.96
N THR A 29 33.60 -2.92 -20.11
CA THR A 29 32.55 -2.61 -21.07
C THR A 29 31.15 -2.92 -20.54
N ASP A 30 30.96 -4.09 -19.92
CA ASP A 30 29.67 -4.49 -19.34
C ASP A 30 29.30 -3.63 -18.14
N VAL A 31 30.29 -3.30 -17.32
CA VAL A 31 30.12 -2.40 -16.17
C VAL A 31 29.76 -0.99 -16.63
N VAL A 32 30.42 -0.44 -17.65
CA VAL A 32 30.09 0.87 -18.24
C VAL A 32 28.69 0.85 -18.85
N LEU A 33 28.28 -0.25 -19.49
CA LEU A 33 26.94 -0.40 -20.04
C LEU A 33 25.87 -0.43 -18.95
N ILE A 34 26.09 -1.20 -17.88
CA ILE A 34 25.19 -1.27 -16.71
C ILE A 34 25.08 0.09 -16.03
N PHE A 35 26.21 0.74 -15.72
CA PHE A 35 26.20 2.08 -15.13
C PHE A 35 25.56 3.12 -16.03
N GLY A 36 25.78 3.04 -17.35
CA GLY A 36 25.15 3.90 -18.34
C GLY A 36 23.63 3.77 -18.35
N VAL A 37 23.10 2.54 -18.34
CA VAL A 37 21.65 2.29 -18.28
C VAL A 37 21.05 2.81 -16.98
N ILE A 38 21.72 2.59 -15.84
CA ILE A 38 21.29 3.11 -14.54
C ILE A 38 21.26 4.65 -14.57
N LEU A 39 22.26 5.29 -15.14
CA LEU A 39 22.35 6.74 -15.20
C LEU A 39 21.23 7.35 -16.08
N VAL A 40 20.95 6.74 -17.22
CA VAL A 40 19.84 7.13 -18.11
C VAL A 40 18.49 6.96 -17.40
N ALA A 41 18.30 5.87 -16.67
CA ALA A 41 17.07 5.63 -15.91
C ALA A 41 16.87 6.68 -14.80
N LEU A 42 17.92 7.07 -14.08
CA LEU A 42 17.83 8.09 -13.03
C LEU A 42 17.53 9.48 -13.60
N ILE A 43 18.12 9.84 -14.75
CA ILE A 43 17.83 11.11 -15.43
C ILE A 43 16.37 11.14 -15.90
N GLY A 44 15.90 10.08 -16.56
CA GLY A 44 14.50 9.96 -17.00
C GLY A 44 13.50 9.98 -15.84
N PHE A 45 13.82 9.29 -14.74
CA PHE A 45 13.02 9.29 -13.52
C PHE A 45 12.98 10.67 -12.84
N GLY A 46 14.13 11.37 -12.79
CA GLY A 46 14.23 12.72 -12.26
C GLY A 46 13.38 13.72 -13.03
N LEU A 47 13.40 13.64 -14.37
CA LEU A 47 12.55 14.48 -15.23
C LEU A 47 11.07 14.13 -15.09
N GLY A 48 10.71 12.84 -15.03
CA GLY A 48 9.33 12.40 -14.82
C GLY A 48 8.73 12.87 -13.47
N ARG A 49 9.56 12.91 -12.41
CA ARG A 49 9.15 13.47 -11.11
C ARG A 49 8.90 14.98 -11.15
N LEU A 50 9.63 15.72 -11.99
CA LEU A 50 9.45 17.18 -12.13
C LEU A 50 8.20 17.55 -12.94
N THR A 51 7.76 16.70 -13.88
CA THR A 51 6.59 16.95 -14.73
C THR A 51 5.25 16.64 -14.05
N ALA A 52 5.24 16.09 -12.84
CA ALA A 52 4.01 15.92 -12.04
C ALA A 52 3.55 17.26 -11.43
N THR A 53 3.20 18.24 -12.26
CA THR A 53 2.51 19.46 -11.83
C THR A 53 1.07 19.11 -11.47
N GLN A 54 0.69 19.44 -10.23
CA GLN A 54 -0.65 19.21 -9.70
C GLN A 54 -1.68 19.93 -10.56
N ALA A 55 -2.44 19.16 -11.35
CA ALA A 55 -3.69 19.64 -11.91
C ALA A 55 -4.67 19.80 -10.75
N THR A 56 -4.82 21.04 -10.27
CA THR A 56 -5.89 21.45 -9.36
C THR A 56 -7.22 21.08 -10.02
N LYS A 57 -7.81 19.97 -9.57
CA LYS A 57 -9.20 19.61 -9.86
C LYS A 57 -10.08 20.70 -9.27
N GLU A 58 -10.53 21.63 -10.09
CA GLU A 58 -11.62 22.53 -9.70
C GLU A 58 -12.89 21.70 -9.57
N PRO A 59 -13.59 21.75 -8.41
CA PRO A 59 -14.82 21.02 -8.21
C PRO A 59 -15.91 21.60 -9.12
N VAL A 60 -16.44 20.78 -10.01
CA VAL A 60 -17.64 21.11 -10.80
C VAL A 60 -18.82 21.22 -9.84
N VAL A 61 -19.22 22.45 -9.53
CA VAL A 61 -20.46 22.75 -8.83
C VAL A 61 -21.60 22.57 -9.82
N ILE A 62 -22.46 21.58 -9.60
CA ILE A 62 -23.72 21.45 -10.32
C ILE A 62 -24.67 22.50 -9.72
N GLU A 63 -24.71 23.69 -10.33
CA GLU A 63 -25.76 24.68 -10.11
C GLU A 63 -27.08 24.08 -10.61
N SER A 64 -27.85 23.51 -9.68
CA SER A 64 -29.18 23.01 -10.00
C SER A 64 -30.05 24.19 -10.41
N GLN A 65 -30.54 24.20 -11.66
CA GLN A 65 -31.49 25.18 -12.19
C GLN A 65 -32.88 25.18 -11.50
N ARG A 66 -32.95 24.71 -10.25
CA ARG A 66 -34.18 24.60 -9.46
C ARG A 66 -34.68 25.95 -8.94
N ALA A 67 -33.85 26.99 -8.94
CA ALA A 67 -34.26 28.33 -8.51
C ALA A 67 -35.16 29.06 -9.53
N SER A 68 -35.14 28.68 -10.81
CA SER A 68 -35.99 29.33 -11.83
C SER A 68 -37.41 28.75 -11.90
N ALA A 69 -37.68 27.60 -11.27
CA ALA A 69 -38.99 26.94 -11.31
C ALA A 69 -39.93 27.34 -10.15
N LEU A 70 -39.42 28.06 -9.12
CA LEU A 70 -40.25 28.47 -7.98
C LEU A 70 -41.06 29.75 -8.21
N ASN A 71 -40.73 30.56 -9.21
CA ASN A 71 -41.54 31.73 -9.59
C ASN A 71 -42.74 31.39 -10.50
N SER A 72 -42.95 30.10 -10.82
CA SER A 72 -44.04 29.64 -11.70
C SER A 72 -45.18 28.94 -10.94
N ILE A 73 -45.01 28.64 -9.65
CA ILE A 73 -45.97 27.86 -8.84
C ILE A 73 -46.75 28.79 -7.90
N GLU A 74 -47.38 29.84 -8.45
CA GLU A 74 -48.45 30.56 -7.75
C GLU A 74 -49.69 30.80 -8.62
N GLN A 75 -49.80 30.16 -9.80
CA GLN A 75 -50.99 30.25 -10.64
C GLN A 75 -51.44 28.92 -11.24
N ASN A 76 -51.85 27.96 -10.40
CA ASN A 76 -53.06 27.17 -10.67
C ASN A 76 -53.42 26.27 -9.47
N VAL A 77 -54.35 26.76 -8.65
CA VAL A 77 -55.22 25.91 -7.84
C VAL A 77 -56.26 25.33 -8.77
N ASN A 78 -56.40 24.00 -8.84
CA ASN A 78 -57.69 23.29 -8.73
C ASN A 78 -57.56 21.78 -8.98
N GLN A 79 -58.30 21.05 -8.14
CA GLN A 79 -58.69 19.63 -8.20
C GLN A 79 -57.60 18.58 -8.01
N ASP A 80 -57.86 17.44 -7.38
CA ASP A 80 -58.90 16.94 -6.47
C ASP A 80 -58.48 15.47 -6.22
N ASN A 81 -58.74 14.96 -5.02
CA ASN A 81 -58.88 13.53 -4.71
C ASN A 81 -57.68 12.57 -4.94
N THR A 82 -57.36 11.57 -4.11
CA THR A 82 -57.90 11.06 -2.84
C THR A 82 -57.14 9.74 -2.53
N LYS A 83 -57.06 9.39 -1.23
CA LYS A 83 -56.74 8.07 -0.61
C LYS A 83 -55.26 7.66 -0.51
N GLN A 84 -54.67 7.76 0.68
CA GLN A 84 -54.73 6.84 1.86
C GLN A 84 -53.87 5.58 1.62
N ASN A 85 -52.67 5.49 2.20
CA ASN A 85 -52.36 5.16 3.61
C ASN A 85 -52.66 3.69 3.96
N THR A 86 -51.62 2.91 4.31
CA THR A 86 -51.52 1.96 5.45
C THR A 86 -50.09 1.37 5.39
N ASN A 87 -49.10 1.89 6.11
CA ASN A 87 -48.72 1.65 7.52
C ASN A 87 -48.45 0.19 7.91
N ASN A 88 -47.27 0.04 8.52
CA ASN A 88 -46.89 -0.92 9.55
C ASN A 88 -46.63 -2.35 9.11
N GLU A 89 -45.62 -3.07 9.60
CA GLU A 89 -44.56 -2.91 10.61
C GLU A 89 -43.73 -4.19 10.33
N LYS A 90 -42.41 -4.26 10.43
CA LYS A 90 -41.66 -4.08 11.67
C LYS A 90 -40.21 -4.41 11.33
N ASN A 91 -39.34 -3.48 11.69
CA ASN A 91 -38.10 -3.64 12.44
C ASN A 91 -37.14 -4.77 12.02
N SER A 92 -35.86 -4.53 11.82
CA SER A 92 -35.00 -3.48 12.35
C SER A 92 -33.98 -3.19 11.27
N SER A 93 -33.89 -1.96 10.79
CA SER A 93 -33.21 -0.85 11.48
C SER A 93 -31.72 -1.14 11.64
N SER A 94 -30.83 -0.27 11.24
CA SER A 94 -30.94 1.06 10.63
C SER A 94 -29.49 1.42 10.30
N ALA A 95 -29.23 1.81 9.07
CA ALA A 95 -29.25 3.20 8.62
C ALA A 95 -28.06 3.99 9.16
N ASP A 96 -27.28 4.47 8.20
CA ASP A 96 -26.50 5.71 8.18
C ASP A 96 -25.55 5.92 9.36
N GLN A 97 -24.25 6.06 9.11
CA GLN A 97 -23.76 7.34 8.59
C GLN A 97 -22.57 7.20 7.63
N ILE A 98 -22.62 8.07 6.63
CA ILE A 98 -21.53 8.58 5.82
C ILE A 98 -20.43 9.21 6.69
N SER A 99 -19.20 9.17 6.15
CA SER A 99 -17.96 9.82 6.57
C SER A 99 -17.12 9.15 7.67
N ASN A 100 -16.22 8.28 7.22
CA ASN A 100 -14.82 8.60 7.46
C ASN A 100 -13.99 8.17 6.25
N ALA A 101 -13.16 9.07 5.74
CA ALA A 101 -12.06 8.72 4.87
C ALA A 101 -11.06 7.89 5.69
N GLY A 102 -11.37 6.61 5.89
CA GLY A 102 -10.53 5.64 6.57
C GLY A 102 -9.86 4.78 5.52
N SER A 103 -8.52 4.70 5.61
CA SER A 103 -7.62 3.83 4.84
C SER A 103 -8.27 2.55 4.32
N PRO A 104 -7.85 2.03 3.13
CA PRO A 104 -8.31 0.73 2.63
C PRO A 104 -8.26 -0.25 3.80
N GLU A 105 -9.41 -0.84 4.12
CA GLU A 105 -9.59 -1.78 5.21
C GLU A 105 -8.44 -2.78 5.15
N LYS A 106 -7.47 -2.59 6.04
CA LYS A 106 -6.22 -3.34 5.99
C LYS A 106 -6.61 -4.76 6.31
N GLY A 107 -6.41 -5.65 5.35
CA GLY A 107 -6.73 -7.06 5.49
C GLY A 107 -6.19 -7.66 6.79
N ILE A 108 -6.74 -8.80 7.17
CA ILE A 108 -6.45 -9.45 8.45
C ILE A 108 -4.97 -9.91 8.51
N ILE A 109 -4.38 -10.17 7.34
CA ILE A 109 -3.04 -10.72 7.19
C ILE A 109 -2.24 -9.84 6.22
N VAL A 110 -0.95 -9.65 6.49
CA VAL A 110 -0.02 -8.89 5.64
C VAL A 110 1.11 -9.77 5.11
N ALA A 111 1.38 -9.69 3.81
CA ALA A 111 2.52 -10.26 3.14
C ALA A 111 3.42 -9.17 2.55
N SER A 112 4.63 -9.55 2.13
CA SER A 112 5.54 -8.65 1.43
C SER A 112 5.51 -8.97 -0.06
N LYS A 113 5.42 -7.98 -0.96
CA LYS A 113 5.58 -8.15 -2.41
C LYS A 113 6.88 -8.84 -2.81
N ASN A 114 7.93 -8.68 -2.00
CA ASN A 114 9.25 -9.30 -2.21
C ASN A 114 9.44 -10.59 -1.41
N GLY A 115 8.45 -10.99 -0.60
CA GLY A 115 8.50 -12.19 0.21
C GLY A 115 7.56 -13.25 -0.33
N THR A 116 7.69 -14.45 0.20
CA THR A 116 6.74 -15.54 -0.05
C THR A 116 5.88 -15.83 1.18
N LYS A 117 6.03 -15.06 2.27
CA LYS A 117 5.39 -15.36 3.55
C LYS A 117 4.40 -14.27 3.95
N TYR A 118 3.28 -14.71 4.53
CA TYR A 118 2.31 -13.86 5.15
C TYR A 118 2.39 -13.93 6.68
N HIS A 119 2.02 -12.83 7.32
CA HIS A 119 2.21 -12.57 8.74
C HIS A 119 1.03 -11.77 9.30
N TRP A 120 0.85 -11.85 10.62
CA TRP A 120 -0.07 -10.95 11.31
C TRP A 120 0.48 -9.52 11.39
N PRO A 121 -0.35 -8.47 11.34
CA PRO A 121 0.10 -7.07 11.32
C PRO A 121 0.84 -6.64 12.59
N TRP A 122 0.60 -7.30 13.73
CA TRP A 122 1.34 -7.05 14.98
C TRP A 122 2.70 -7.77 15.06
N CYS A 123 2.97 -8.71 14.16
CA CYS A 123 4.21 -9.49 14.14
C CYS A 123 5.44 -8.59 13.90
N SER A 124 6.57 -8.90 14.54
CA SER A 124 7.83 -8.17 14.36
C SER A 124 8.29 -8.14 12.91
N TRP A 125 8.03 -9.20 12.14
CA TRP A 125 8.37 -9.27 10.71
C TRP A 125 7.46 -8.37 9.86
N ALA A 126 6.16 -8.36 10.14
CA ALA A 126 5.19 -7.50 9.45
C ALA A 126 5.54 -6.00 9.59
N LYS A 127 5.93 -5.57 10.80
CA LYS A 127 6.35 -4.19 11.09
C LYS A 127 7.58 -3.72 10.31
N ARG A 128 8.42 -4.65 9.83
CA ARG A 128 9.62 -4.36 9.04
C ARG A 128 9.32 -4.25 7.55
N ILE A 129 8.14 -4.68 7.10
CA ILE A 129 7.74 -4.56 5.69
C ILE A 129 7.42 -3.10 5.42
N LYS A 130 8.11 -2.50 4.45
CA LYS A 130 7.82 -1.13 4.03
C LYS A 130 6.39 -1.02 3.48
N PRO A 131 5.64 0.06 3.75
CA PRO A 131 4.23 0.16 3.38
C PRO A 131 3.99 0.01 1.87
N GLU A 132 4.96 0.37 1.02
CA GLU A 132 4.85 0.21 -0.44
C GLU A 132 4.90 -1.25 -0.89
N ASN A 133 5.46 -2.12 -0.04
CA ASN A 133 5.64 -3.55 -0.28
C ASN A 133 4.65 -4.40 0.51
N GLN A 134 3.75 -3.82 1.28
CA GLN A 134 2.73 -4.58 2.00
C GLN A 134 1.62 -5.00 1.02
N VAL A 135 1.29 -6.29 1.04
CA VAL A 135 0.11 -6.85 0.38
C VAL A 135 -0.79 -7.36 1.49
N TRP A 136 -2.03 -6.92 1.49
CA TRP A 136 -3.00 -7.26 2.53
C TRP A 136 -3.99 -8.27 1.98
N PHE A 137 -4.31 -9.28 2.78
CA PHE A 137 -5.25 -10.35 2.45
C PHE A 137 -6.29 -10.47 3.56
N ASP A 138 -7.52 -10.78 3.17
CA ASP A 138 -8.63 -10.96 4.12
C ASP A 138 -8.69 -12.39 4.67
N SER A 139 -8.08 -13.35 3.96
CA SER A 139 -8.04 -14.76 4.35
C SER A 139 -6.73 -15.45 3.97
N GLU A 140 -6.41 -16.52 4.70
CA GLU A 140 -5.30 -17.43 4.40
C GLU A 140 -5.51 -18.15 3.06
N ILE A 141 -6.76 -18.42 2.67
CA ILE A 141 -7.08 -19.05 1.37
C ILE A 141 -6.64 -18.15 0.22
N GLU A 142 -6.93 -16.85 0.31
CA GLU A 142 -6.56 -15.87 -0.70
C GLU A 142 -5.04 -15.69 -0.77
N ALA A 143 -4.38 -15.58 0.39
CA ALA A 143 -2.92 -15.47 0.47
C ALA A 143 -2.22 -16.70 -0.15
N LYS A 144 -2.72 -17.91 0.13
CA LYS A 144 -2.21 -19.15 -0.46
C LYS A 144 -2.48 -19.24 -1.97
N ALA A 145 -3.66 -18.83 -2.41
CA ALA A 145 -3.99 -18.78 -3.85
C ALA A 145 -3.07 -17.79 -4.60
N ALA A 146 -2.64 -16.72 -3.93
CA ALA A 146 -1.64 -15.78 -4.43
C ALA A 146 -0.18 -16.28 -4.31
N GLY A 147 0.06 -17.51 -3.81
CA GLY A 147 1.37 -18.13 -3.72
C GLY A 147 2.16 -17.81 -2.44
N TYR A 148 1.50 -17.26 -1.41
CA TYR A 148 2.13 -16.97 -0.13
C TYR A 148 1.90 -18.09 0.90
N GLU A 149 2.93 -18.35 1.70
CA GLU A 149 2.97 -19.38 2.74
C GLU A 149 2.85 -18.76 4.16
N PRO A 150 2.32 -19.51 5.13
CA PRO A 150 2.31 -19.06 6.51
C PRO A 150 3.72 -18.90 7.05
N CYS A 151 3.95 -17.84 7.83
CA CYS A 151 5.13 -17.77 8.68
C CYS A 151 5.12 -18.89 9.73
N ALA A 152 6.31 -19.37 10.14
CA ALA A 152 6.44 -20.37 11.21
C ALA A 152 5.72 -19.97 12.51
N ALA A 153 5.66 -18.68 12.81
CA ALA A 153 4.96 -18.15 13.99
C ALA A 153 3.50 -17.75 13.73
N PHE A 154 2.96 -18.01 12.54
CA PHE A 154 1.61 -17.56 12.15
C PHE A 154 0.53 -18.18 13.04
N ASN A 155 0.55 -19.50 13.21
CA ASN A 155 -0.40 -20.21 14.09
C ASN A 155 -0.17 -19.90 15.57
N ALA A 156 1.09 -19.65 15.96
CA ALA A 156 1.45 -19.34 17.34
C ALA A 156 1.04 -17.91 17.78
N GLN A 157 0.90 -16.98 16.82
CA GLN A 157 0.52 -15.59 17.06
C GLN A 157 -0.93 -15.30 16.63
N ALA A 158 -1.70 -16.34 16.31
CA ALA A 158 -3.08 -16.19 15.88
C ALA A 158 -3.95 -15.55 16.98
N PRO A 159 -4.82 -14.60 16.65
CA PRO A 159 -5.73 -14.02 17.62
C PRO A 159 -6.75 -15.07 18.07
N ALA A 160 -7.25 -14.94 19.29
CA ALA A 160 -8.22 -15.88 19.85
C ALA A 160 -9.45 -15.99 18.95
N GLY A 161 -9.80 -17.22 18.55
CA GLY A 161 -10.96 -17.49 17.70
C GLY A 161 -10.67 -17.52 16.19
N TYR A 162 -9.43 -17.29 15.75
CA TYR A 162 -9.06 -17.47 14.35
C TYR A 162 -9.16 -18.95 13.95
N LYS A 163 -9.91 -19.23 12.88
CA LYS A 163 -9.95 -20.53 12.22
C LYS A 163 -9.45 -20.37 10.78
N PRO A 164 -8.48 -21.18 10.35
CA PRO A 164 -7.94 -21.14 8.99
C PRO A 164 -8.98 -21.61 7.95
#